data_AF-A0A7S2X0C8-F1
#
_entry.id   AF-A0A7S2X0C8-F1
#
_cell.length_a   1.000
_cell.length_b   1.000
_cell.length_c   1.000
_cell.angle_alpha   90.00
_cell.angle_beta   90.00
_cell.angle_gamma   90.00
#
_symmetry.space_group_name_H-M   'P 1'
#
loop_
_entity.id
_entity.type
_entity.pdbx_description
1 polymer ?
#
loop_
_entity_poly.entity_id
_entity_poly.type
_entity_poly.pdbx_seq_one_letter_code
_entity_poly.pdbx_strand_id
1 'polypeptide(L)'
;DIWHVPLLPGPPSKLSMSIPNESQKFYTQCCIEKIFVEVQDDYGNAAPCKDFEILLQPSLRACDTEGVFGNASSKSGNRKKVKDGKAEFASIKLSCPEVGKYILQAVSKSRKLSIEEATMEIEEQ
;
A
#
# COMPACT_ATOMS: atom_id res chain seq x y z
N ASP A 1 -29.39 -27.77 13.98
CA ASP A 1 -28.01 -27.78 13.48
C ASP A 1 -27.83 -26.79 12.36
N ILE A 2 -27.20 -25.66 12.66
CA ILE A 2 -26.88 -24.64 11.66
C ILE A 2 -25.51 -25.03 11.08
N TRP A 3 -25.52 -25.53 9.85
CA TRP A 3 -24.31 -25.83 9.09
C TRP A 3 -23.53 -24.53 8.86
N HIS A 4 -22.36 -24.42 9.48
CA HIS A 4 -21.40 -23.35 9.20
C HIS A 4 -20.59 -23.78 7.98
N VAL A 5 -20.90 -23.23 6.81
CA VAL A 5 -20.06 -23.39 5.62
C VAL A 5 -19.01 -22.28 5.67
N PRO A 6 -17.72 -22.60 5.87
CA PRO A 6 -16.68 -21.59 5.78
C PRO A 6 -16.59 -21.11 4.33
N LEU A 7 -16.94 -19.85 4.10
CA LEU A 7 -16.72 -19.22 2.80
C LEU A 7 -15.22 -19.02 2.63
N LEU A 8 -14.67 -19.69 1.62
CA LEU A 8 -13.29 -19.45 1.22
C LEU A 8 -13.20 -18.09 0.52
N PRO A 9 -12.08 -17.36 0.69
CA PRO A 9 -11.87 -16.11 -0.03
C PRO A 9 -11.88 -16.35 -1.55
N GLY A 10 -12.36 -15.35 -2.29
CA GLY A 10 -12.33 -15.34 -3.74
C GLY A 10 -10.91 -15.20 -4.31
N PRO A 11 -10.78 -15.12 -5.65
CA PRO A 11 -9.49 -14.93 -6.29
C PRO A 11 -8.86 -13.56 -5.93
N PRO A 12 -7.52 -13.47 -5.88
CA PRO A 12 -6.80 -12.19 -5.69
C PRO A 12 -7.21 -11.16 -6.74
N SER A 13 -7.71 -10.00 -6.31
CA SER A 13 -8.31 -9.01 -7.21
C SER A 13 -7.86 -7.57 -6.93
N LYS A 14 -7.63 -7.18 -5.67
CA LYS A 14 -7.20 -5.82 -5.30
C LYS A 14 -6.17 -5.81 -4.19
N LEU A 15 -5.43 -4.71 -4.07
CA LEU A 15 -4.55 -4.42 -2.94
C LEU A 15 -5.27 -3.54 -1.92
N SER A 16 -4.97 -3.72 -0.65
CA SER A 16 -5.29 -2.77 0.42
C SER A 16 -4.01 -2.34 1.11
N MET A 17 -3.95 -1.08 1.56
CA MET A 17 -2.76 -0.51 2.18
C MET A 17 -3.15 0.13 3.51
N SER A 18 -2.37 -0.12 4.57
CA SER A 18 -2.63 0.38 5.92
C SER A 18 -1.35 0.73 6.68
N ILE A 19 -1.46 1.70 7.59
CA ILE A 19 -0.42 2.08 8.54
C ILE A 19 -0.89 1.63 9.93
N PRO A 20 -0.09 0.86 10.69
CA PRO A 20 -0.40 0.59 12.08
C PRO A 20 -0.31 1.90 12.87
N ASN A 21 -1.41 2.29 13.51
CA ASN A 21 -1.57 3.52 14.31
C ASN A 21 -1.61 4.81 13.46
N GLU A 22 -2.81 5.17 13.01
CA GLU A 22 -3.13 6.23 12.03
C GLU A 22 -2.79 7.69 12.45
N SER A 23 -2.14 7.91 13.59
CA SER A 23 -1.74 9.26 14.03
C SER A 23 -0.30 9.55 13.66
N GLN A 24 -0.03 9.84 12.39
CA GLN A 24 1.27 10.32 11.98
C GLN A 24 1.16 11.74 11.44
N LYS A 25 1.91 12.66 12.05
CA LYS A 25 1.94 14.07 11.68
C LYS A 25 3.07 14.30 10.69
N PHE A 26 2.77 15.00 9.61
CA PHE A 26 3.72 15.22 8.53
C PHE A 26 3.73 16.69 8.14
N TYR A 27 4.92 17.21 7.84
CA TYR A 27 5.10 18.53 7.25
C TYR A 27 5.60 18.32 5.80
N THR A 28 6.86 18.60 5.51
CA THR A 28 7.50 18.23 4.23
C THR A 28 8.30 16.94 4.31
N GLN A 29 8.54 16.40 5.51
CA GLN A 29 9.27 15.15 5.72
C GLN A 29 8.59 14.30 6.78
N CYS A 30 8.73 12.99 6.61
CA CYS A 30 8.05 12.01 7.43
C CYS A 30 8.85 10.70 7.48
N CYS A 31 8.73 9.97 8.60
CA CYS A 31 9.11 8.57 8.67
C CYS A 31 7.94 7.72 9.19
N ILE A 32 7.39 6.89 8.31
CA ILE A 32 6.39 5.88 8.65
C ILE A 32 7.14 4.61 9.10
N GLU A 33 6.85 4.13 10.30
CA GLU A 33 7.55 2.94 10.82
C GLU A 33 7.27 1.72 9.95
N LYS A 34 6.00 1.49 9.60
CA LYS A 34 5.56 0.34 8.81
C LYS A 34 4.37 0.68 7.93
N ILE A 35 4.31 0.08 6.75
CA ILE A 35 3.14 0.01 5.90
C ILE A 35 2.89 -1.46 5.59
N PHE A 36 1.64 -1.90 5.79
CA PHE A 36 1.18 -3.21 5.37
C PHE A 36 0.41 -3.07 4.06
N VAL A 37 0.72 -3.97 3.13
CA VAL A 37 -0.07 -4.15 1.92
C VAL A 37 -0.59 -5.57 1.91
N GLU A 38 -1.90 -5.72 1.80
CA GLU A 38 -2.59 -7.01 1.76
C GLU A 38 -3.28 -7.19 0.40
N VAL A 39 -3.30 -8.43 -0.07
CA VAL A 39 -4.01 -8.84 -1.28
C VAL A 39 -5.39 -9.31 -0.86
N GLN A 40 -6.42 -8.77 -1.51
CA GLN A 40 -7.82 -9.04 -1.21
C GLN A 40 -8.57 -9.52 -2.45
N ASP A 41 -9.66 -10.25 -2.22
CA ASP A 41 -10.66 -10.50 -3.25
C ASP A 41 -11.55 -9.25 -3.48
N ASP A 42 -12.46 -9.31 -4.46
CA ASP A 42 -13.38 -8.21 -4.77
C ASP A 42 -14.25 -7.80 -3.56
N TYR A 43 -14.53 -8.74 -2.67
CA TYR A 43 -15.34 -8.54 -1.47
C TYR A 43 -14.55 -8.04 -0.26
N GLY A 44 -13.23 -7.85 -0.40
CA GLY A 44 -12.35 -7.33 0.66
C GLY A 44 -11.84 -8.41 1.62
N ASN A 45 -12.05 -9.70 1.34
CA ASN A 45 -11.48 -10.77 2.15
C ASN A 45 -10.00 -10.94 1.81
N ALA A 46 -9.18 -11.26 2.81
CA ALA A 46 -7.77 -11.58 2.60
C ALA A 46 -7.64 -12.80 1.66
N ALA A 47 -6.94 -12.60 0.54
CA ALA A 47 -6.72 -13.61 -0.48
C ALA A 47 -5.27 -14.12 -0.38
N PRO A 48 -5.03 -15.27 0.29
CA PRO A 48 -3.68 -15.80 0.44
C PRO A 48 -3.13 -16.20 -0.93
N CYS A 49 -2.05 -15.54 -1.34
CA CYS A 49 -1.38 -15.81 -2.59
C CYS A 49 0.13 -15.66 -2.45
N LYS A 50 0.84 -16.26 -3.41
CA LYS A 50 2.30 -16.22 -3.51
C LYS A 50 2.67 -15.87 -4.96
N ASP A 51 3.96 -15.69 -5.21
CA ASP A 51 4.52 -15.61 -6.57
C ASP A 51 4.36 -14.29 -7.33
N PHE A 52 4.34 -13.15 -6.63
CA PHE A 52 4.61 -11.85 -7.25
C PHE A 52 5.18 -10.83 -6.26
N GLU A 53 5.56 -9.66 -6.81
CA GLU A 53 6.09 -8.54 -6.04
C GLU A 53 5.10 -7.38 -6.02
N ILE A 54 5.02 -6.71 -4.87
CA ILE A 54 4.37 -5.43 -4.72
C ILE A 54 5.46 -4.35 -4.76
N LEU A 55 5.23 -3.32 -5.56
CA LEU A 55 6.03 -2.10 -5.61
C LEU A 55 5.27 -1.00 -4.87
N LEU A 56 5.87 -0.47 -3.81
CA LEU A 56 5.51 0.82 -3.26
C LEU A 56 6.06 1.90 -4.20
N GLN A 57 5.21 2.71 -4.80
CA GLN A 57 5.66 3.70 -5.78
C GLN A 57 6.60 4.70 -5.11
N PRO A 58 7.79 4.94 -5.70
CA PRO A 58 8.75 5.89 -5.13
C PRO A 58 8.30 7.33 -5.29
N SER A 59 7.34 7.62 -6.16
CA SER A 59 6.83 8.96 -6.41
C SER A 59 5.45 9.12 -5.77
N LEU A 60 5.34 10.11 -4.87
CA LEU A 60 4.08 10.56 -4.28
C LEU A 60 3.49 11.64 -5.19
N ARG A 61 2.20 11.60 -5.50
CA ARG A 61 1.55 12.64 -6.30
C ARG A 61 0.83 13.63 -5.38
N ALA A 62 1.06 14.93 -5.54
CA ALA A 62 0.25 15.93 -4.84
C ALA A 62 -1.21 15.89 -5.34
N CYS A 63 -2.18 15.98 -4.44
CA CYS A 63 -3.59 15.98 -4.79
C CYS A 63 -4.02 17.30 -5.43
N ASP A 64 -3.52 18.41 -4.89
CA ASP A 64 -4.03 19.76 -5.20
C ASP A 64 -3.17 20.51 -6.23
N THR A 65 -1.93 20.06 -6.46
CA THR A 65 -0.98 20.72 -7.36
C THR A 65 -0.52 19.77 -8.46
N GLU A 66 -0.90 20.05 -9.70
CA GLU A 66 -0.49 19.23 -10.84
C GLU A 66 1.02 19.31 -11.09
N GLY A 67 1.63 18.18 -11.45
CA GLY A 67 3.08 18.11 -11.73
C GLY A 67 3.98 18.17 -10.49
N VAL A 68 3.42 18.25 -9.29
CA VAL A 68 4.19 18.21 -8.04
C VAL A 68 4.28 16.78 -7.53
N PHE A 69 5.52 16.34 -7.30
CA PHE A 69 5.81 15.00 -6.84
C PHE A 69 6.70 15.00 -5.60
N GLY A 70 6.29 14.23 -4.59
CA GLY A 70 7.14 13.84 -3.46
C GLY A 70 7.86 12.52 -3.74
N ASN A 71 8.69 12.11 -2.79
CA ASN A 71 9.43 10.86 -2.82
C ASN A 71 9.07 9.97 -1.63
N ALA A 72 8.96 8.67 -1.88
CA ALA A 72 8.78 7.62 -0.87
C ALA A 72 9.91 6.59 -0.98
N SER A 73 10.56 6.28 0.15
CA SER A 73 11.66 5.31 0.19
C SER A 73 11.61 4.45 1.44
N SER A 74 11.51 3.13 1.28
CA SER A 74 11.69 2.17 2.37
C SER A 74 13.16 1.83 2.55
N LYS A 75 13.61 1.75 3.80
CA LYS A 75 14.96 1.27 4.17
C LYS A 75 15.31 -0.08 3.55
N SER A 76 14.30 -0.93 3.34
CA SER A 76 14.47 -2.30 2.82
C SER A 76 14.16 -2.44 1.33
N GLY A 77 14.07 -1.31 0.62
CA GLY A 77 13.68 -1.22 -0.78
C GLY A 77 12.16 -1.12 -0.96
N ASN A 78 11.76 -0.47 -2.05
CA ASN A 78 10.35 -0.24 -2.40
C ASN A 78 9.69 -1.44 -3.09
N ARG A 79 10.39 -2.55 -3.27
CA ARG A 79 9.82 -3.79 -3.83
C ARG A 79 9.85 -4.90 -2.80
N LYS A 80 8.74 -5.62 -2.67
CA LYS A 80 8.60 -6.74 -1.74
C LYS A 80 7.89 -7.91 -2.39
N LYS A 81 8.46 -9.10 -2.20
CA LYS A 81 7.79 -10.36 -2.53
C LYS A 81 6.64 -10.57 -1.57
N VAL A 82 5.47 -10.92 -2.11
CA VAL A 82 4.29 -11.25 -1.33
C VAL A 82 4.51 -12.58 -0.62
N LYS A 83 4.19 -12.62 0.67
CA LYS A 83 4.16 -13.83 1.50
C LYS A 83 2.77 -13.96 2.11
N ASP A 84 2.07 -15.03 1.75
CA ASP A 84 0.73 -15.32 2.28
C ASP A 84 -0.26 -14.16 2.06
N GLY A 85 -0.25 -13.59 0.85
CA GLY A 85 -1.08 -12.43 0.50
C GLY A 85 -0.64 -11.11 1.11
N LYS A 86 0.52 -11.05 1.78
CA LYS A 86 0.98 -9.83 2.50
C LYS A 86 2.36 -9.37 2.08
N ALA A 87 2.57 -8.06 2.11
CA ALA A 87 3.87 -7.41 2.03
C ALA A 87 4.00 -6.34 3.11
N GLU A 88 5.15 -6.30 3.77
CA GLU A 88 5.48 -5.30 4.79
C GLU A 88 6.65 -4.44 4.29
N PHE A 89 6.45 -3.12 4.33
CA PHE A 89 7.48 -2.13 4.13
C PHE A 89 7.81 -1.51 5.48
N ALA A 90 9.10 -1.41 5.80
CA ALA A 90 9.57 -0.85 7.07
C ALA A 90 10.39 0.42 6.82
N SER A 91 10.32 1.33 7.79
CA SER A 91 11.03 2.62 7.83
C SER A 91 10.89 3.37 6.50
N ILE A 92 9.66 3.73 6.14
CA ILE A 92 9.34 4.46 4.92
C ILE A 92 9.58 5.95 5.19
N LYS A 93 10.57 6.52 4.54
CA LYS A 93 10.83 7.95 4.55
C LYS A 93 10.07 8.60 3.41
N LEU A 94 9.28 9.61 3.73
CA LEU A 94 8.61 10.46 2.76
C LEU A 94 9.25 11.85 2.75
N SER A 95 9.37 12.43 1.56
CA SER A 95 9.88 13.78 1.35
C SER A 95 9.04 14.48 0.29
N CYS A 96 8.34 15.54 0.68
CA CYS A 96 7.47 16.34 -0.16
C CYS A 96 8.10 17.72 -0.39
N PRO A 97 8.00 18.28 -1.62
CA PRO A 97 8.54 19.60 -1.92
C PRO A 97 7.76 20.74 -1.25
N GLU A 98 6.47 20.55 -1.00
CA GLU A 98 5.59 21.51 -0.35
C GLU A 98 4.69 20.81 0.68
N VAL A 99 4.06 21.60 1.54
CA VAL A 99 3.06 21.12 2.49
C VAL A 99 1.74 20.90 1.74
N GLY A 100 1.07 19.79 2.01
CA GLY A 100 -0.20 19.48 1.36
C GLY A 100 -0.54 18.00 1.41
N LYS A 101 -1.53 17.60 0.62
CA LYS A 101 -2.00 16.21 0.52
C LYS A 101 -1.27 15.48 -0.60
N TYR A 102 -0.80 14.28 -0.28
CA TYR A 102 -0.09 13.42 -1.22
C TYR A 102 -0.67 12.02 -1.27
N ILE A 103 -0.69 11.43 -2.47
CA ILE A 103 -1.11 10.05 -2.70
C ILE A 103 0.13 9.16 -2.76
N LEU A 104 0.19 8.19 -1.85
CA LEU A 104 1.08 7.05 -1.93
C LEU A 104 0.36 5.88 -2.60
N GLN A 105 1.04 5.19 -3.50
CA GLN A 105 0.46 4.11 -4.28
C GLN A 105 1.26 2.82 -4.12
N ALA A 106 0.56 1.69 -4.00
CA ALA A 106 1.13 0.35 -4.08
C ALA A 106 0.57 -0.39 -5.29
N VAL A 107 1.45 -0.99 -6.09
CA VAL A 107 1.10 -1.63 -7.36
C VAL A 107 1.64 -3.06 -7.42
N SER A 108 0.89 -3.96 -8.06
CA SER A 108 1.38 -5.30 -8.36
C SER A 108 2.37 -5.24 -9.53
N LYS A 109 3.53 -5.89 -9.38
CA LYS A 109 4.50 -6.15 -10.44
C LYS A 109 4.41 -7.62 -10.83
N SER A 110 3.30 -8.02 -11.43
CA SER A 110 3.11 -9.35 -12.03
C SER A 110 2.70 -9.23 -13.49
N ARG A 111 3.15 -10.17 -14.33
CA ARG A 111 2.63 -10.35 -15.70
C ARG A 111 1.45 -11.32 -15.75
N LYS A 112 1.18 -12.04 -14.65
CA LYS A 112 0.22 -13.15 -14.59
C LYS A 112 -1.05 -12.82 -13.81
N LEU A 113 -1.00 -11.80 -12.95
CA LEU A 113 -2.06 -11.43 -12.03
C LEU A 113 -2.32 -9.94 -12.17
N SER A 114 -3.49 -9.59 -12.71
CA SER A 114 -4.00 -8.23 -12.71
C SER A 114 -4.66 -7.99 -11.37
N ILE A 115 -4.10 -7.08 -10.58
CA ILE A 115 -4.58 -6.74 -9.24
C ILE A 115 -4.74 -5.22 -9.19
N GLU A 116 -5.89 -4.76 -8.75
CA GLU A 116 -6.19 -3.35 -8.57
C GLU A 116 -5.22 -2.71 -7.56
N GLU A 117 -4.75 -1.51 -7.87
CA GLU A 117 -3.73 -0.80 -7.09
C GLU A 117 -4.33 -0.21 -5.81
N ALA A 118 -3.53 -0.10 -4.76
CA ALA A 118 -3.94 0.57 -3.52
C ALA A 118 -3.39 1.99 -3.46
N THR A 119 -4.22 2.94 -3.05
CA THR A 119 -3.80 4.32 -2.76
C THR A 119 -4.05 4.67 -1.30
N MET A 120 -3.20 5.53 -0.75
CA MET A 120 -3.32 6.07 0.59
C MET A 120 -3.03 7.56 0.54
N GLU A 121 -3.93 8.35 1.13
CA GLU A 121 -3.74 9.78 1.30
C GLU A 121 -2.90 10.05 2.54
N ILE A 122 -1.97 10.98 2.39
CA ILE A 122 -1.06 11.42 3.45
C ILE A 122 -1.29 12.92 3.58
N GLU A 123 -1.80 13.34 4.74
CA GLU A 123 -2.18 14.72 5.03
C GLU A 123 -1.33 15.31 6.16
N GLU A 124 -1.17 16.63 6.15
CA GLU A 124 -0.73 17.38 7.33
C GLU A 124 -1.82 17.33 8.42
N GLN A 125 -1.41 17.21 9.68
CA GLN A 125 -2.28 17.32 10.86
C GLN A 125 -1.83 18.43 11.78
#